data_AF-A0A963L0E7-F1
#
_entry.id   AF-A0A963L0E7-F1
#
_cell.length_a   1.000
_cell.length_b   1.000
_cell.length_c   1.000
_cell.angle_alpha   90.00
_cell.angle_beta   90.00
_cell.angle_gamma   90.00
#
_symmetry.space_group_name_H-M   'P 1'
#
loop_
_entity.id
_entity.type
_entity.pdbx_description
1 polymer ?
#
loop_
_entity_poly.entity_id
_entity_poly.type
_entity_poly.pdbx_seq_one_letter_code
_entity_poly.pdbx_strand_id
1 'polypeptide(L)'
;MSSLAEEVRRTFELASLRQEASARYTADEWQSYQEIRRDHAVARRDLEQAYERDYPARFAKARQKLIDEAGSKPLDFIPRWLGRDRFDKSAIDRQARMAVLKAHRDDVAVIDKSELNALGEIKRTAEERQALHQKPTRDFQEATDRRNGPDRRIRQR
;
A
#
# COMPACT_ATOMS: atom_id res chain seq x y z
N MET A 1 1.63 12.76 4.87
CA MET A 1 1.48 12.93 3.42
C MET A 1 2.43 11.96 2.77
N SER A 2 1.93 10.89 2.11
CA SER A 2 2.82 10.00 1.36
C SER A 2 3.32 10.75 0.13
N SER A 3 4.62 10.69 -0.13
CA SER A 3 5.18 11.35 -1.31
C SER A 3 4.82 10.57 -2.57
N LEU A 4 4.77 11.23 -3.73
CA LEU A 4 4.58 10.58 -5.03
C LEU A 4 5.56 9.41 -5.25
N ALA A 5 6.78 9.53 -4.73
CA ALA A 5 7.77 8.46 -4.77
C ALA A 5 7.37 7.22 -3.97
N GLU A 6 6.68 7.38 -2.83
CA GLU A 6 6.15 6.25 -2.06
C GLU A 6 4.99 5.55 -2.77
N GLU A 7 4.10 6.30 -3.42
CA GLU A 7 3.01 5.71 -4.23
C GLU A 7 3.58 4.93 -5.41
N VAL A 8 4.51 5.53 -6.17
CA VAL A 8 5.19 4.85 -7.28
C VAL A 8 5.88 3.59 -6.77
N ARG A 9 6.64 3.68 -5.68
CA ARG A 9 7.32 2.52 -5.10
C ARG A 9 6.35 1.40 -4.71
N ARG A 10 5.24 1.72 -4.05
CA ARG A 10 4.22 0.71 -3.66
C ARG A 10 3.57 0.03 -4.87
N THR A 11 3.26 0.79 -5.92
CA THR A 11 2.68 0.22 -7.15
C THR A 11 3.65 -0.72 -7.85
N PHE A 12 4.95 -0.35 -7.91
CA PHE A 12 5.99 -1.22 -8.45
C PHE A 12 6.26 -2.45 -7.58
N GLU A 13 6.27 -2.29 -6.25
CA GLU A 13 6.41 -3.41 -5.30
C GLU A 13 5.27 -4.41 -5.48
N LEU A 14 4.03 -3.93 -5.59
CA LEU A 14 2.86 -4.79 -5.84
C LEU A 14 2.96 -5.50 -7.19
N ALA A 15 3.34 -4.79 -8.25
CA ALA A 15 3.51 -5.38 -9.58
C ALA A 15 4.62 -6.45 -9.59
N SER A 16 5.74 -6.18 -8.91
CA SER A 16 6.87 -7.10 -8.80
C SER A 16 6.48 -8.36 -8.02
N LEU A 17 5.78 -8.20 -6.89
CA LEU A 17 5.26 -9.33 -6.10
C LEU A 17 4.32 -10.21 -6.92
N ARG A 18 3.42 -9.61 -7.70
CA ARG A 18 2.51 -10.36 -8.58
C ARG A 18 3.25 -11.16 -9.66
N GLN A 19 4.34 -10.62 -10.19
CA GLN A 19 5.16 -11.31 -11.19
C GLN A 19 5.96 -12.45 -10.56
N GLU A 20 6.63 -12.21 -9.44
CA GLU A 20 7.41 -13.24 -8.73
C GLU A 20 6.55 -14.39 -8.21
N ALA A 21 5.36 -14.07 -7.71
CA ALA A 21 4.34 -15.02 -7.29
C ALA A 21 4.02 -16.05 -8.37
N SER A 22 3.94 -15.63 -9.63
CA SER A 22 3.58 -16.52 -10.75
C SER A 22 4.63 -17.60 -11.07
N ALA A 23 5.87 -17.45 -10.60
CA ALA A 23 6.98 -18.32 -10.99
C ALA A 23 7.43 -19.33 -9.92
N ARG A 24 7.10 -19.11 -8.63
CA ARG A 24 7.71 -19.87 -7.51
C ARG A 24 6.72 -20.57 -6.57
N TYR A 25 5.42 -20.38 -6.79
CA TYR A 25 4.38 -20.90 -5.91
C TYR A 25 4.02 -22.36 -6.19
N THR A 26 3.69 -23.09 -5.13
CA THR A 26 2.99 -24.39 -5.25
C THR A 26 1.56 -24.18 -5.74
N ALA A 27 0.86 -25.27 -6.08
CA ALA A 27 -0.54 -25.20 -6.53
C ALA A 27 -1.44 -24.52 -5.48
N ASP A 28 -1.27 -24.87 -4.20
CA ASP A 28 -2.07 -24.31 -3.11
C ASP A 28 -1.73 -22.83 -2.87
N GLU A 29 -0.44 -22.47 -2.85
CA GLU A 29 0.04 -21.07 -2.74
C GLU A 29 -0.50 -20.21 -3.89
N TRP A 30 -0.54 -20.78 -5.11
CA TRP A 30 -1.10 -20.12 -6.29
C TRP A 30 -2.60 -19.93 -6.19
N GLN A 31 -3.34 -20.90 -5.65
CA GLN A 31 -4.78 -20.76 -5.42
C GLN A 31 -5.06 -19.64 -4.41
N SER A 32 -4.38 -19.65 -3.25
CA SER A 32 -4.52 -18.59 -2.25
C SER A 32 -4.17 -17.21 -2.84
N TYR A 33 -3.13 -17.13 -3.68
CA TYR A 33 -2.79 -15.91 -4.40
C TYR A 33 -3.94 -15.41 -5.29
N GLN A 34 -4.58 -16.31 -6.06
CA GLN A 34 -5.71 -15.95 -6.93
C GLN A 34 -6.94 -15.49 -6.13
N GLU A 35 -7.22 -16.15 -5.01
CA GLU A 35 -8.32 -15.78 -4.10
C GLU A 35 -8.11 -14.37 -3.54
N ILE A 36 -6.95 -14.09 -2.94
CA ILE A 36 -6.59 -12.75 -2.44
C ILE A 36 -6.72 -11.69 -3.53
N ARG A 37 -6.17 -11.97 -4.72
CA ARG A 37 -6.24 -11.04 -5.84
C ARG A 37 -7.68 -10.77 -6.27
N ARG A 38 -8.53 -11.80 -6.31
CA ARG A 38 -9.94 -11.68 -6.67
C ARG A 38 -10.70 -10.85 -5.64
N ASP A 39 -10.51 -11.14 -4.36
CA ASP A 39 -11.22 -10.46 -3.27
C ASP A 39 -10.87 -8.97 -3.24
N HIS A 40 -9.60 -8.62 -3.36
CA HIS A 40 -9.20 -7.22 -3.44
C HIS A 40 -9.66 -6.54 -4.74
N ALA A 41 -9.76 -7.28 -5.86
CA ALA A 41 -10.34 -6.72 -7.09
C ALA A 41 -11.84 -6.42 -6.94
N VAL A 42 -12.58 -7.27 -6.24
CA VAL A 42 -13.99 -7.02 -5.89
C VAL A 42 -14.08 -5.81 -4.96
N ALA A 43 -13.28 -5.75 -3.89
CA ALA A 43 -13.25 -4.62 -2.97
C ALA A 43 -12.96 -3.28 -3.68
N ARG A 44 -12.02 -3.25 -4.63
CA ARG A 44 -11.74 -2.05 -5.44
C ARG A 44 -12.96 -1.64 -6.28
N ARG A 45 -13.65 -2.61 -6.91
CA ARG A 45 -14.86 -2.33 -7.71
C ARG A 45 -15.99 -1.80 -6.85
N ASP A 46 -16.24 -2.42 -5.69
CA ASP A 46 -17.29 -2.00 -4.77
C ASP A 46 -17.01 -0.59 -4.22
N LEU A 47 -15.75 -0.30 -3.91
CA LEU A 47 -15.31 1.04 -3.51
C LEU A 47 -15.54 2.06 -4.63
N GLU A 48 -15.17 1.75 -5.87
CA GLU A 48 -15.36 2.65 -7.01
C GLU A 48 -16.84 2.92 -7.27
N GLN A 49 -17.69 1.88 -7.23
CA GLN A 49 -19.14 2.02 -7.37
C GLN A 49 -19.75 2.86 -6.25
N ALA A 50 -19.31 2.63 -4.99
CA ALA A 50 -19.76 3.44 -3.86
C ALA A 50 -19.28 4.90 -3.98
N TYR A 51 -18.06 5.11 -4.47
CA TYR A 51 -17.51 6.43 -4.74
C TYR A 51 -18.36 7.17 -5.77
N GLU A 52 -18.62 6.58 -6.94
CA GLU A 52 -19.42 7.19 -8.00
C GLU A 52 -20.85 7.50 -7.53
N ARG A 53 -21.50 6.54 -6.86
CA ARG A 53 -22.86 6.68 -6.34
C ARG A 53 -22.96 7.80 -5.31
N ASP A 54 -22.02 7.85 -4.36
CA ASP A 54 -22.10 8.74 -3.20
C ASP A 54 -21.35 10.07 -3.43
N TYR A 55 -20.68 10.23 -4.58
CA TYR A 55 -19.89 11.42 -4.92
C TYR A 55 -20.66 12.73 -4.74
N PRO A 56 -21.91 12.88 -5.24
CA PRO A 56 -22.64 14.15 -5.09
C PRO A 56 -22.87 14.51 -3.62
N ALA A 57 -23.20 13.53 -2.78
CA ALA A 57 -23.43 13.73 -1.35
C ALA A 57 -22.12 14.06 -0.61
N ARG A 58 -21.03 13.34 -0.93
CA ARG A 58 -19.68 13.60 -0.38
C ARG A 58 -19.20 15.00 -0.75
N PHE A 59 -19.39 15.41 -2.01
CA PHE A 59 -19.05 16.75 -2.49
C PHE A 59 -19.86 17.83 -1.79
N ALA A 60 -21.19 17.67 -1.70
CA ALA A 60 -22.06 18.64 -1.02
C ALA A 60 -21.66 18.82 0.46
N LYS A 61 -21.36 17.71 1.16
CA LYS A 61 -20.89 17.74 2.54
C LYS A 61 -19.53 18.44 2.69
N ALA A 62 -18.56 18.12 1.82
CA ALA A 62 -17.24 18.77 1.84
C ALA A 62 -17.36 20.28 1.54
N ARG A 63 -18.21 20.64 0.58
CA ARG A 63 -18.51 22.03 0.24
C ARG A 63 -19.15 22.78 1.41
N GLN A 64 -20.13 22.19 2.06
CA GLN A 64 -20.78 22.81 3.22
C GLN A 64 -19.78 23.06 4.35
N LYS A 65 -18.92 22.07 4.64
CA LYS A 65 -17.87 22.22 5.66
C LYS A 65 -16.94 23.41 5.35
N LEU A 66 -16.50 23.58 4.11
CA LEU A 66 -15.67 24.72 3.70
C LEU A 66 -16.40 26.06 3.80
N ILE A 67 -17.70 26.08 3.50
CA ILE A 67 -18.55 27.27 3.68
C ILE A 67 -18.67 27.63 5.17
N ASP A 68 -18.89 26.64 6.03
CA ASP A 68 -18.99 26.84 7.48
C ASP A 68 -17.66 27.34 8.05
N GLU A 69 -16.53 26.79 7.59
CA GLU A 69 -15.18 27.25 7.93
C GLU A 69 -14.93 28.70 7.46
N ALA A 70 -15.30 29.04 6.22
CA ALA A 70 -15.14 30.39 5.68
C ALA A 70 -16.03 31.42 6.37
N GLY A 71 -17.23 31.01 6.79
CA GLY A 71 -18.20 31.83 7.53
C GLY A 71 -17.87 31.99 9.02
N SER A 72 -16.96 31.17 9.56
CA SER A 72 -16.53 31.28 10.95
C SER A 72 -15.76 32.59 11.18
N LYS A 73 -16.17 33.36 12.18
CA LYS A 73 -15.49 34.60 12.55
C LYS A 73 -14.19 34.26 13.29
N PRO A 74 -13.02 34.69 12.80
CA PRO A 74 -11.79 34.60 13.58
C PRO A 74 -11.94 35.54 14.79
N LEU A 75 -11.36 35.15 15.93
CA LEU A 75 -11.26 36.02 17.10
C LEU A 75 -10.40 37.27 16.82
N ASP A 76 -9.56 37.22 15.78
CA ASP A 76 -8.71 38.32 15.34
C ASP A 76 -9.45 39.24 14.35
N PHE A 77 -9.61 40.50 14.73
CA PHE A 77 -10.21 41.53 13.88
C PHE A 77 -9.25 41.92 12.74
N ILE A 78 -9.47 41.36 11.56
CA ILE A 78 -8.83 41.83 10.33
C ILE A 78 -9.78 42.84 9.67
N PRO A 79 -9.35 44.11 9.48
CA PRO A 79 -10.18 45.11 8.81
C PRO A 79 -10.58 44.63 7.41
N ARG A 80 -11.87 44.80 7.05
CA ARG A 80 -12.47 44.29 5.79
C ARG A 80 -11.73 44.65 4.50
N TRP A 81 -10.95 45.73 4.50
CA TRP A 81 -10.18 46.23 3.36
C TRP A 81 -8.78 45.58 3.21
N LEU A 82 -8.30 44.91 4.26
CA LEU A 82 -7.05 44.11 4.26
C LEU A 82 -7.33 42.60 4.10
N GLY A 83 -8.59 42.18 4.22
CA GLY A 83 -9.00 40.77 4.11
C GLY A 83 -9.29 40.36 2.67
N ARG A 84 -8.64 39.29 2.20
CA ARG A 84 -9.06 38.58 0.99
C ARG A 84 -10.50 38.08 1.16
N ASP A 85 -11.32 38.17 0.11
CA ASP A 85 -12.66 37.56 0.12
C ASP A 85 -12.51 36.07 0.43
N ARG A 86 -13.05 35.64 1.57
CA ARG A 86 -12.98 34.24 2.03
C ARG A 86 -13.99 33.36 1.30
N PHE A 87 -14.88 33.95 0.52
CA PHE A 87 -16.03 33.29 -0.08
C PHE A 87 -15.93 33.20 -1.62
N ASP A 88 -14.76 32.84 -2.14
CA ASP A 88 -14.63 32.47 -3.55
C ASP A 88 -15.27 31.09 -3.78
N LYS A 89 -16.48 31.09 -4.34
CA LYS A 89 -17.25 29.89 -4.69
C LYS A 89 -16.42 28.91 -5.53
N SER A 90 -15.63 29.41 -6.48
CA SER A 90 -14.86 28.56 -7.39
C SER A 90 -13.70 27.86 -6.67
N ALA A 91 -13.07 28.55 -5.72
CA ALA A 91 -12.03 28.00 -4.87
C ALA A 91 -12.60 26.94 -3.92
N ILE A 92 -13.75 27.22 -3.29
CA ILE A 92 -14.45 26.29 -2.40
C ILE A 92 -14.83 25.00 -3.15
N ASP A 93 -15.42 25.13 -4.34
CA ASP A 93 -15.81 23.96 -5.14
C ASP A 93 -14.59 23.12 -5.55
N ARG A 94 -13.48 23.77 -5.93
CA ARG A 94 -12.23 23.05 -6.24
C ARG A 94 -11.66 22.32 -5.02
N GLN A 95 -11.62 22.98 -3.88
CA GLN A 95 -11.13 22.39 -2.63
C GLN A 95 -12.01 21.21 -2.17
N ALA A 96 -13.33 21.34 -2.28
CA ALA A 96 -14.25 20.25 -1.97
C ALA A 96 -14.01 19.03 -2.87
N ARG A 97 -13.82 19.22 -4.19
CA ARG A 97 -13.46 18.13 -5.11
C ARG A 97 -12.14 17.47 -4.73
N MET A 98 -11.12 18.27 -4.42
CA MET A 98 -9.81 17.76 -4.00
C MET A 98 -9.91 16.95 -2.70
N ALA A 99 -10.70 17.41 -1.74
CA ALA A 99 -10.92 16.70 -0.48
C ALA A 99 -11.59 15.34 -0.69
N VAL A 100 -12.63 15.29 -1.54
CA VAL A 100 -13.33 14.04 -1.89
C VAL A 100 -12.40 13.07 -2.64
N LEU A 101 -11.65 13.56 -3.63
CA LEU A 101 -10.67 12.76 -4.37
C LEU A 101 -9.57 12.22 -3.47
N LYS A 102 -9.06 13.05 -2.54
CA LYS A 102 -8.05 12.61 -1.58
C LYS A 102 -8.58 11.51 -0.67
N ALA A 103 -9.79 11.67 -0.14
CA ALA A 103 -10.41 10.65 0.70
C ALA A 103 -10.58 9.32 -0.05
N HIS A 104 -11.03 9.36 -1.31
CA HIS A 104 -11.12 8.16 -2.16
C HIS A 104 -9.76 7.48 -2.37
N ARG A 105 -8.72 8.27 -2.66
CA ARG A 105 -7.35 7.73 -2.81
C ARG A 105 -6.84 7.11 -1.52
N ASP A 106 -7.12 7.72 -0.38
CA ASP A 106 -6.75 7.18 0.93
C ASP A 106 -7.45 5.82 1.16
N ASP A 107 -8.73 5.69 0.79
CA ASP A 107 -9.49 4.43 0.88
C ASP A 107 -8.90 3.34 -0.06
N VAL A 108 -8.58 3.69 -1.31
CA VAL A 108 -7.90 2.77 -2.25
C VAL A 108 -6.55 2.32 -1.71
N ALA A 109 -5.76 3.24 -1.15
CA ALA A 109 -4.44 2.93 -0.61
C ALA A 109 -4.51 1.94 0.58
N VAL A 110 -5.59 1.97 1.37
CA VAL A 110 -5.82 0.97 2.44
C VAL A 110 -6.02 -0.42 1.85
N ILE A 111 -6.83 -0.54 0.78
CA ILE A 111 -7.04 -1.82 0.08
C ILE A 111 -5.70 -2.33 -0.49
N ASP A 112 -4.95 -1.46 -1.17
CA ASP A 112 -3.65 -1.82 -1.76
C ASP A 112 -2.64 -2.27 -0.71
N LYS A 113 -2.61 -1.60 0.46
CA LYS A 113 -1.75 -1.99 1.58
C LYS A 113 -2.15 -3.36 2.14
N SER A 114 -3.45 -3.63 2.26
CA SER A 114 -3.93 -4.93 2.73
C SER A 114 -3.58 -6.06 1.76
N GLU A 115 -3.70 -5.82 0.44
CA GLU A 115 -3.29 -6.78 -0.59
C GLU A 115 -1.79 -7.03 -0.52
N LEU A 116 -0.98 -5.98 -0.41
CA LEU A 116 0.47 -6.08 -0.27
C LEU A 116 0.89 -6.94 0.93
N ASN A 117 0.26 -6.74 2.09
CA ASN A 117 0.56 -7.53 3.27
C ASN A 117 0.21 -9.01 3.08
N ALA A 118 -1.00 -9.31 2.58
CA ALA A 118 -1.46 -10.67 2.36
C ALA A 118 -0.57 -11.41 1.32
N LEU A 119 -0.20 -10.73 0.23
CA LEU A 119 0.73 -11.27 -0.76
C LEU A 119 2.16 -11.43 -0.21
N GLY A 120 2.60 -10.52 0.65
CA GLY A 120 3.89 -10.59 1.33
C GLY A 120 4.01 -11.81 2.25
N GLU A 121 2.92 -12.19 2.91
CA GLU A 121 2.87 -13.41 3.74
C GLU A 121 3.06 -14.68 2.90
N ILE A 122 2.35 -14.80 1.77
CA ILE A 122 2.52 -15.94 0.84
C ILE A 122 3.94 -15.99 0.30
N LYS A 123 4.51 -14.84 -0.06
CA LYS A 123 5.91 -14.79 -0.52
C LYS A 123 6.86 -15.27 0.57
N ARG A 124 6.68 -14.82 1.82
CA ARG A 124 7.54 -15.21 2.93
C ARG A 124 7.50 -16.72 3.18
N THR A 125 6.31 -17.32 3.17
CA THR A 125 6.18 -18.77 3.36
C THR A 125 6.81 -19.55 2.20
N ALA A 126 6.66 -19.08 0.96
CA ALA A 126 7.32 -19.67 -0.20
C ALA A 126 8.86 -19.59 -0.12
N GLU A 127 9.40 -18.45 0.34
CA GLU A 127 10.84 -18.26 0.55
C GLU A 127 11.38 -19.13 1.68
N GLU A 128 10.68 -19.22 2.81
CA GLU A 128 11.01 -20.10 3.94
C GLU A 128 11.05 -21.58 3.49
N ARG A 129 10.05 -22.02 2.72
CA ARG A 129 10.01 -23.35 2.12
C ARG A 129 11.21 -23.61 1.19
N GLN A 130 11.54 -22.64 0.33
CA GLN A 130 12.68 -22.76 -0.58
C GLN A 130 14.02 -22.81 0.18
N ALA A 131 14.16 -22.03 1.25
CA ALA A 131 15.34 -22.04 2.10
C ALA A 131 15.51 -23.39 2.82
N LEU A 132 14.42 -23.98 3.34
CA LEU A 132 14.43 -25.31 3.93
C LEU A 132 14.84 -26.39 2.93
N HIS A 133 14.37 -26.30 1.69
CA HIS A 133 14.76 -27.25 0.63
C HIS A 133 16.25 -27.14 0.26
N GLN A 134 16.85 -25.95 0.33
CA GLN A 134 18.28 -25.76 0.04
C GLN A 134 19.21 -26.13 1.20
N LYS A 135 18.68 -26.19 2.42
CA LYS A 135 19.48 -26.44 3.63
C LYS A 135 20.28 -27.75 3.57
N PRO A 136 19.71 -28.92 3.22
CA PRO A 136 20.49 -30.16 3.14
C PRO A 136 21.65 -30.08 2.16
N THR A 137 21.45 -29.43 1.01
CA THR A 137 22.49 -29.23 -0.01
C THR A 137 23.62 -28.34 0.53
N ARG A 138 23.28 -27.26 1.24
CA ARG A 138 24.26 -26.37 1.89
C ARG A 138 25.01 -27.08 3.01
N ASP A 139 24.31 -27.77 3.89
CA ASP A 139 24.91 -28.53 5.00
C ASP A 139 25.87 -29.61 4.47
N PHE A 140 25.51 -30.29 3.36
CA PHE A 140 26.39 -31.25 2.69
C PHE A 140 27.63 -30.59 2.07
N GLN A 141 27.46 -29.45 1.39
CA GLN A 141 28.58 -28.70 0.81
C GLN A 141 29.54 -28.21 1.90
N GLU A 142 29.02 -27.71 3.02
CA GLU A 142 29.81 -27.27 4.16
C GLU A 142 30.55 -28.44 4.83
N ALA A 143 29.89 -29.58 5.03
CA ALA A 143 30.50 -30.77 5.62
C ALA A 143 31.58 -31.40 4.72
N THR A 144 31.46 -31.25 3.39
CA THR A 144 32.44 -31.77 2.42
C THR A 144 33.55 -30.77 2.10
N ASP A 145 33.40 -29.49 2.46
CA ASP A 145 34.44 -28.48 2.29
C ASP A 145 35.59 -28.70 3.28
N ARG A 146 36.71 -29.16 2.74
CA ARG A 146 37.94 -29.44 3.49
C ARG A 146 38.65 -28.19 4.01
N ARG A 147 38.21 -26.98 3.63
CA ARG A 147 38.80 -25.71 4.03
C ARG A 147 38.25 -25.17 5.36
N ASN A 148 37.10 -25.66 5.82
CA ASN A 148 36.40 -25.13 7.00
C ASN A 148 36.58 -25.98 8.28
N GLY A 149 37.31 -27.10 8.21
CA GLY A 149 37.58 -27.96 9.37
C GLY A 149 38.99 -27.75 9.95
N PRO A 150 39.20 -27.98 11.26
CA PRO A 150 40.53 -27.98 11.86
C PRO A 150 41.42 -28.98 11.12
N ASP A 151 42.60 -28.52 10.69
CA ASP A 151 43.54 -29.31 9.91
C ASP A 151 43.82 -30.63 10.65
N ARG A 152 43.39 -31.75 10.06
CA ARG A 152 43.54 -33.10 10.64
C ARG A 152 45.01 -33.51 10.81
N ARG A 153 45.96 -32.66 10.38
CA ARG A 153 47.41 -32.83 10.52
C ARG A 153 47.99 -32.28 11.82
N ILE A 154 47.21 -31.61 12.68
CA ILE A 154 47.67 -31.23 14.01
C ILE A 154 47.73 -32.50 14.88
N ARG A 155 48.83 -33.27 14.73
CA ARG A 155 49.22 -34.31 15.69
C ARG A 155 49.50 -33.59 17.01
N GLN A 156 48.61 -33.76 17.99
CA GLN A 156 48.88 -33.37 19.36
C GLN A 156 50.15 -34.10 19.82
N ARG A 157 51.18 -33.31 20.13
CA ARG A 157 52.36 -33.75 20.86
C ARG A 157 52.10 -33.60 22.35
#